data_AF-A0A932UH14-F1
#
_entry.id   AF-A0A932UH14-F1
#
_cell.length_a   1.000
_cell.length_b   1.000
_cell.length_c   1.000
_cell.angle_alpha   90.00
_cell.angle_beta   90.00
_cell.angle_gamma   90.00
#
_symmetry.space_group_name_H-M   'P 1'
#
loop_
_entity.id
_entity.type
_entity.pdbx_description
1 polymer ?
#
loop_
_entity_poly.entity_id
_entity_poly.type
_entity_poly.pdbx_seq_one_letter_code
_entity_poly.pdbx_strand_id
1 'polypeptide(L)'
;MAVPTTRPVSTNESEYWSCLTTKLRVHRSVVPPLMVNAVTAVVFLLIGGILALLIALTRWEAVHLLNPEWYYVVLTLHAWSMLIFWIIFMEVAILYFASAIVLNFRLVNPTAAWVAYGLMLGGSLLGAGVVTFQGTAYDQPMLTSYAPLRIHPLFLVAVVVFAVGAFVALGVFFATVWRATREKAYTGSLPLATFGAFVAAVIAFESLLGGAVAYTWQLLHALGLVKTIDAEMYRVLFWLLGHGSQQINLAAM
;
A
#
# COMPACT_ATOMS: atom_id res chain seq x y z
N MET A 1 -16.48 40.28 14.49
CA MET A 1 -15.44 39.28 14.12
C MET A 1 -15.88 38.59 12.85
N ALA A 2 -15.24 38.90 11.72
CA ALA A 2 -15.55 38.28 10.44
C ALA A 2 -14.86 36.91 10.37
N VAL A 3 -15.65 35.86 10.11
CA VAL A 3 -15.17 34.51 9.84
C VAL A 3 -14.38 34.55 8.52
N PRO A 4 -13.14 34.05 8.46
CA PRO A 4 -12.37 34.06 7.22
C PRO A 4 -13.06 33.22 6.15
N THR A 5 -13.19 33.83 4.98
CA THR A 5 -13.71 33.31 3.72
C THR A 5 -13.22 31.88 3.44
N THR A 6 -14.17 30.95 3.35
CA THR A 6 -13.98 29.65 2.71
C THR A 6 -13.45 29.87 1.30
N ARG A 7 -12.27 29.33 0.98
CA ARG A 7 -11.79 29.30 -0.42
C ARG A 7 -12.90 28.69 -1.29
N PRO A 8 -13.21 29.28 -2.45
CA PRO A 8 -14.21 28.70 -3.33
C PRO A 8 -13.79 27.29 -3.72
N VAL A 9 -14.78 26.38 -3.79
CA VAL A 9 -14.69 25.12 -4.53
C VAL A 9 -14.01 25.43 -5.87
N SER A 10 -13.14 24.58 -6.40
CA SER A 10 -12.71 24.74 -7.79
C SER A 10 -13.94 24.56 -8.68
N THR A 11 -14.62 25.67 -9.01
CA THR A 11 -15.86 25.73 -9.79
C THR A 11 -15.60 25.59 -11.29
N ASN A 12 -14.41 25.15 -11.67
CA ASN A 12 -14.06 25.01 -13.07
C ASN A 12 -14.68 23.73 -13.62
N GLU A 13 -15.94 23.82 -14.06
CA GLU A 13 -16.70 22.73 -14.68
C GLU A 13 -15.92 22.01 -15.80
N SER A 14 -15.00 22.70 -16.48
CA SER A 14 -14.14 22.11 -17.52
C SER A 14 -13.18 21.02 -17.02
N GLU A 15 -12.95 20.93 -15.70
CA GLU A 15 -12.12 19.90 -15.07
C GLU A 15 -12.89 18.62 -14.73
N TYR A 16 -14.20 18.60 -14.95
CA TYR A 16 -15.06 17.45 -14.72
C TYR A 16 -15.59 16.85 -16.02
N TRP A 17 -15.88 15.55 -16.00
CA TRP A 17 -16.67 14.88 -17.05
C TRP A 17 -17.55 13.80 -16.42
N SER A 18 -18.56 13.35 -17.17
CA SER A 18 -19.39 12.21 -16.77
C SER A 18 -18.84 10.93 -17.39
N CYS A 19 -18.63 9.89 -16.58
CA CYS A 19 -18.27 8.56 -17.08
C CYS A 19 -19.43 8.02 -17.93
N LEU A 20 -19.13 7.56 -19.14
CA LEU A 20 -20.16 7.05 -20.06
C LEU A 20 -20.87 5.82 -19.52
N THR A 21 -20.16 4.98 -18.75
CA THR A 21 -20.67 3.72 -18.21
C THR A 21 -21.39 3.92 -16.88
N THR A 22 -20.70 4.50 -15.88
CA THR A 22 -21.24 4.60 -14.52
C THR A 22 -22.10 5.84 -14.29
N LYS A 23 -22.06 6.80 -15.22
CA LYS A 23 -22.67 8.15 -15.09
C LYS A 23 -22.15 8.97 -13.92
N LEU A 24 -21.14 8.47 -13.18
CA LEU A 24 -20.49 9.22 -12.12
C LEU A 24 -19.74 10.41 -12.73
N ARG A 25 -19.77 11.53 -12.01
CA ARG A 25 -19.03 12.73 -12.36
C ARG A 25 -17.61 12.62 -11.80
N VAL A 26 -16.62 12.85 -12.65
CA VAL A 26 -15.20 12.57 -12.37
C VAL A 26 -14.40 13.84 -12.57
N HIS A 27 -13.55 14.19 -11.59
CA HIS A 27 -12.60 15.28 -11.71
C HIS A 27 -11.27 14.79 -12.30
N ARG A 28 -10.61 15.59 -13.13
CA ARG A 28 -9.30 15.26 -13.71
C ARG A 28 -8.18 15.01 -12.70
N SER A 29 -8.30 15.54 -11.48
CA SER A 29 -7.28 15.47 -10.44
C SER A 29 -7.08 14.07 -9.87
N VAL A 30 -8.12 13.23 -9.85
CA VAL A 30 -8.06 11.89 -9.26
C VAL A 30 -7.58 10.83 -10.24
N VAL A 31 -7.88 10.98 -11.53
CA VAL A 31 -7.73 9.89 -12.49
C VAL A 31 -6.29 9.41 -12.66
N PRO A 32 -5.29 10.28 -12.88
CA PRO A 32 -3.93 9.78 -13.04
C PRO A 32 -3.41 9.05 -11.78
N PRO A 33 -3.48 9.62 -10.56
CA PRO A 33 -3.06 8.91 -9.34
C PRO A 33 -3.84 7.61 -9.09
N LEU A 34 -5.15 7.59 -9.32
CA LEU A 34 -5.98 6.39 -9.17
C LEU A 34 -5.54 5.30 -10.15
N MET A 35 -5.41 5.64 -11.44
CA MET A 35 -5.10 4.67 -12.49
C MET A 35 -3.70 4.08 -12.36
N VAL A 36 -2.68 4.88 -12.00
CA VAL A 36 -1.32 4.33 -11.82
C VAL A 36 -1.25 3.36 -10.64
N ASN A 37 -1.99 3.62 -9.56
CA ASN A 37 -2.07 2.68 -8.44
C ASN A 37 -2.81 1.39 -8.87
N ALA A 38 -3.97 1.51 -9.52
CA ALA A 38 -4.74 0.35 -9.97
C ALA A 38 -3.98 -0.53 -10.99
N VAL A 39 -3.31 0.08 -11.97
CA VAL A 39 -2.53 -0.66 -12.98
C VAL A 39 -1.31 -1.32 -12.33
N THR A 40 -0.57 -0.60 -11.48
CA THR A 40 0.58 -1.17 -10.76
C THR A 40 0.15 -2.33 -9.87
N ALA A 41 -1.02 -2.24 -9.22
CA ALA A 41 -1.58 -3.37 -8.46
C ALA A 41 -1.79 -4.60 -9.34
N VAL A 42 -2.44 -4.45 -10.49
CA VAL A 42 -2.68 -5.57 -11.43
C VAL A 42 -1.35 -6.15 -11.94
N VAL A 43 -0.34 -5.32 -12.18
CA VAL A 43 1.00 -5.79 -12.57
C VAL A 43 1.64 -6.62 -11.46
N PHE A 44 1.60 -6.17 -10.20
CA PHE A 44 2.10 -6.98 -9.07
C PHE A 44 1.30 -8.27 -8.86
N LEU A 45 -0.02 -8.24 -9.07
CA LEU A 45 -0.87 -9.42 -9.03
C LEU A 45 -0.45 -10.45 -10.10
N LEU A 46 -0.20 -9.99 -11.33
CA LEU A 46 0.28 -10.85 -12.42
C LEU A 46 1.66 -11.45 -12.11
N ILE A 47 2.61 -10.61 -11.66
CA ILE A 47 3.96 -11.07 -11.27
C ILE A 47 3.84 -12.10 -10.13
N GLY A 48 3.08 -11.78 -9.08
CA GLY A 48 2.83 -12.68 -7.96
C GLY A 48 2.22 -14.01 -8.42
N GLY A 49 1.24 -13.99 -9.31
CA GLY A 49 0.62 -15.19 -9.89
C GLY A 49 1.59 -16.06 -10.68
N ILE A 50 2.46 -15.46 -11.50
CA ILE A 50 3.51 -16.21 -12.23
C ILE A 50 4.47 -16.87 -11.25
N LEU A 51 4.94 -16.14 -10.23
CA LEU A 51 5.83 -16.68 -9.20
C LEU A 51 5.16 -17.81 -8.40
N ALA A 52 3.84 -17.73 -8.17
CA ALA A 52 3.06 -18.80 -7.54
C ALA A 52 3.14 -20.12 -8.31
N LEU A 53 3.05 -20.05 -9.64
CA LEU A 53 3.15 -21.23 -10.51
C LEU A 53 4.55 -21.85 -10.40
N LEU A 54 5.62 -21.05 -10.36
CA LEU A 54 6.98 -21.55 -10.17
C LEU A 54 7.14 -22.26 -8.83
N ILE A 55 6.55 -21.72 -7.76
CA ILE A 55 6.54 -22.32 -6.43
C ILE A 55 5.78 -23.65 -6.47
N ALA A 56 4.58 -23.68 -7.03
CA ALA A 56 3.75 -24.88 -7.13
C ALA A 56 4.46 -26.00 -7.92
N LEU A 57 5.04 -25.66 -9.08
CA LEU A 57 5.82 -26.58 -9.90
C LEU A 57 7.15 -27.01 -9.28
N THR A 58 7.60 -26.36 -8.21
CA THR A 58 8.78 -26.82 -7.44
C THR A 58 8.38 -27.75 -6.29
N ARG A 59 7.18 -27.53 -5.73
CA ARG A 59 6.63 -28.29 -4.60
C ARG A 59 5.89 -29.56 -5.03
N TRP A 60 5.65 -29.74 -6.33
CA TRP A 60 5.07 -30.97 -6.86
C TRP A 60 6.08 -32.12 -6.77
N GLU A 61 5.67 -33.29 -6.29
CA GLU A 61 6.55 -34.46 -6.18
C GLU A 61 7.18 -34.91 -7.51
N ALA A 62 6.50 -34.66 -8.65
CA ALA A 62 7.00 -35.04 -9.96
C ALA A 62 7.90 -33.97 -10.60
N VAL A 63 7.80 -32.71 -10.16
CA VAL A 63 8.49 -31.57 -10.78
C VAL A 63 9.17 -30.74 -9.69
N HIS A 64 10.48 -30.53 -9.84
CA HIS A 64 11.29 -29.75 -8.91
C HIS A 64 11.97 -28.60 -9.65
N LEU A 65 11.15 -27.71 -10.21
CA LEU A 65 11.58 -26.72 -11.20
C LEU A 65 12.71 -25.80 -10.72
N LEU A 66 12.60 -25.27 -9.50
CA LEU A 66 13.59 -24.36 -8.93
C LEU A 66 14.55 -25.10 -7.99
N ASN A 67 15.83 -24.71 -8.03
CA ASN A 67 16.77 -25.09 -6.99
C ASN A 67 16.44 -24.36 -5.66
N PRO A 68 17.00 -24.79 -4.51
CA PRO A 68 16.67 -24.19 -3.22
C PRO A 68 16.97 -22.68 -3.14
N GLU A 69 18.02 -22.21 -3.82
CA GLU A 69 18.40 -20.79 -3.81
C GLU A 69 17.33 -19.91 -4.46
N TRP A 70 16.92 -20.26 -5.68
CA TRP A 70 15.87 -19.55 -6.40
C TRP A 70 14.50 -19.74 -5.76
N TYR A 71 14.25 -20.88 -5.11
CA TYR A 71 12.99 -21.10 -4.41
C TYR A 71 12.71 -20.03 -3.36
N TYR A 72 13.69 -19.71 -2.50
CA TYR A 72 13.50 -18.70 -1.45
C TYR A 72 13.42 -17.27 -1.98
N VAL A 73 14.15 -16.95 -3.06
CA VAL A 73 14.02 -15.66 -3.77
C VAL A 73 12.60 -15.52 -4.32
N VAL A 74 12.14 -16.51 -5.09
CA VAL A 74 10.82 -16.52 -5.73
C VAL A 74 9.70 -16.51 -4.68
N LEU A 75 9.84 -17.28 -3.60
CA LEU A 75 8.88 -17.30 -2.50
C LEU A 75 8.74 -15.93 -1.83
N THR A 76 9.86 -15.24 -1.60
CA THR A 76 9.86 -13.88 -1.05
C THR A 76 9.16 -12.90 -2.00
N LEU A 77 9.57 -12.88 -3.27
CA LEU A 77 8.98 -12.00 -4.27
C LEU A 77 7.48 -12.26 -4.46
N HIS A 78 7.06 -13.53 -4.46
CA HIS A 78 5.65 -13.91 -4.53
C HIS A 78 4.88 -13.35 -3.34
N ALA A 79 5.34 -13.64 -2.12
CA ALA A 79 4.64 -13.24 -0.91
C ALA A 79 4.51 -11.72 -0.79
N TRP A 80 5.57 -10.96 -1.07
CA TRP A 80 5.52 -9.50 -1.04
C TRP A 80 4.64 -8.92 -2.15
N SER A 81 4.71 -9.50 -3.36
CA SER A 81 3.83 -9.08 -4.46
C SER A 81 2.36 -9.31 -4.11
N MET A 82 2.04 -10.45 -3.49
CA MET A 82 0.67 -10.93 -3.22
C MET A 82 0.06 -10.50 -1.89
N LEU A 83 0.85 -10.11 -0.89
CA LEU A 83 0.32 -9.79 0.44
C LEU A 83 0.62 -8.35 0.88
N ILE A 84 1.47 -7.63 0.13
CA ILE A 84 1.79 -6.24 0.42
C ILE A 84 1.59 -5.37 -0.82
N PHE A 85 2.34 -5.59 -1.90
CA PHE A 85 2.39 -4.63 -3.00
C PHE A 85 1.06 -4.51 -3.73
N TRP A 86 0.53 -5.59 -4.33
CA TRP A 86 -0.71 -5.47 -5.11
C TRP A 86 -1.88 -4.97 -4.26
N ILE A 87 -1.97 -5.44 -3.01
CA ILE A 87 -3.03 -5.09 -2.07
C ILE A 87 -3.02 -3.60 -1.79
N ILE A 88 -1.90 -3.06 -1.31
CA ILE A 88 -1.84 -1.67 -0.89
C ILE A 88 -1.95 -0.72 -2.09
N PHE A 89 -1.39 -1.08 -3.25
CA PHE A 89 -1.62 -0.32 -4.48
C PHE A 89 -3.11 -0.33 -4.89
N MET A 90 -3.78 -1.48 -4.83
CA MET A 90 -5.20 -1.58 -5.14
C MET A 90 -6.05 -0.80 -4.14
N GLU A 91 -5.74 -0.92 -2.86
CA GLU A 91 -6.40 -0.22 -1.77
C GLU A 91 -6.32 1.30 -1.98
N VAL A 92 -5.13 1.85 -2.23
CA VAL A 92 -4.97 3.30 -2.49
C VAL A 92 -5.83 3.74 -3.69
N ALA A 93 -5.92 2.93 -4.75
CA ALA A 93 -6.80 3.23 -5.88
C ALA A 93 -8.28 3.27 -5.46
N ILE A 94 -8.74 2.30 -4.66
CA ILE A 94 -10.10 2.26 -4.10
C ILE A 94 -10.37 3.47 -3.21
N LEU A 95 -9.42 3.83 -2.34
CA LEU A 95 -9.53 4.99 -1.47
C LEU A 95 -9.67 6.29 -2.27
N TYR A 96 -8.87 6.48 -3.31
CA TYR A 96 -8.97 7.66 -4.19
C TYR A 96 -10.29 7.68 -4.97
N PHE A 97 -10.75 6.53 -5.47
CA PHE A 97 -12.07 6.40 -6.09
C PHE A 97 -13.20 6.79 -5.11
N ALA A 98 -13.18 6.22 -3.92
CA ALA A 98 -14.25 6.36 -2.94
C ALA A 98 -14.29 7.75 -2.27
N SER A 99 -13.14 8.43 -2.12
CA SER A 99 -13.07 9.77 -1.54
C SER A 99 -13.34 10.89 -2.54
N ALA A 100 -12.99 10.71 -3.81
CA ALA A 100 -13.18 11.74 -4.84
C ALA A 100 -14.38 11.44 -5.74
N ILE A 101 -14.38 10.33 -6.47
CA ILE A 101 -15.40 10.06 -7.50
C ILE A 101 -16.77 9.81 -6.87
N VAL A 102 -16.85 8.96 -5.84
CA VAL A 102 -18.13 8.64 -5.18
C VAL A 102 -18.72 9.87 -4.47
N LEU A 103 -17.87 10.72 -3.89
CA LEU A 103 -18.30 11.97 -3.27
C LEU A 103 -18.50 13.13 -4.27
N ASN A 104 -18.32 12.89 -5.58
CA ASN A 104 -18.35 13.92 -6.62
C ASN A 104 -17.46 15.13 -6.27
N PHE A 105 -16.21 14.84 -5.93
CA PHE A 105 -15.25 15.80 -5.41
C PHE A 105 -13.88 15.63 -6.06
N ARG A 106 -13.03 16.65 -5.92
CA ARG A 106 -11.65 16.64 -6.40
C ARG A 106 -10.73 15.89 -5.45
N LEU A 107 -9.69 15.22 -5.96
CA LEU A 107 -8.65 14.69 -5.08
C LEU A 107 -7.87 15.84 -4.45
N VAL A 108 -7.71 15.80 -3.12
CA VAL A 108 -6.96 16.82 -2.40
C VAL A 108 -5.47 16.58 -2.55
N ASN A 109 -4.74 17.61 -2.97
CA ASN A 109 -3.29 17.58 -3.13
C ASN A 109 -2.78 16.43 -4.04
N PRO A 110 -3.05 16.48 -5.36
CA PRO A 110 -2.56 15.48 -6.30
C PRO A 110 -1.04 15.32 -6.32
N THR A 111 -0.28 16.36 -5.97
CA THR A 111 1.18 16.28 -5.84
C THR A 111 1.58 15.30 -4.72
N ALA A 112 0.93 15.38 -3.56
CA ALA A 112 1.17 14.41 -2.49
C ALA A 112 0.77 12.98 -2.90
N ALA A 113 -0.31 12.83 -3.69
CA ALA A 113 -0.70 11.53 -4.23
C ALA A 113 0.37 10.93 -5.17
N TRP A 114 1.03 11.76 -5.98
CA TRP A 114 2.16 11.34 -6.81
C TRP A 114 3.42 11.03 -6.00
N VAL A 115 3.72 11.80 -4.96
CA VAL A 115 4.82 11.50 -4.03
C VAL A 115 4.58 10.17 -3.34
N ALA A 116 3.37 9.93 -2.83
CA ALA A 116 2.98 8.65 -2.22
C ALA A 116 3.23 7.48 -3.18
N TYR A 117 2.71 7.58 -4.41
CA TYR A 117 2.92 6.57 -5.45
C TYR A 117 4.41 6.34 -5.74
N GLY A 118 5.21 7.41 -5.89
CA GLY A 118 6.64 7.31 -6.16
C GLY A 118 7.41 6.62 -5.03
N LEU A 119 7.08 6.92 -3.78
CA LEU A 119 7.67 6.27 -2.60
C LEU A 119 7.29 4.78 -2.54
N MET A 120 6.01 4.44 -2.74
CA MET A 120 5.56 3.04 -2.77
C MET A 120 6.23 2.26 -3.91
N LEU A 121 6.25 2.81 -5.12
CA LEU A 121 6.86 2.13 -6.26
C LEU A 121 8.38 1.99 -6.06
N GLY A 122 9.05 3.06 -5.63
CA GLY A 122 10.48 3.05 -5.34
C GLY A 122 10.86 2.03 -4.27
N GLY A 123 10.11 1.98 -3.16
CA GLY A 123 10.30 0.98 -2.11
C GLY A 123 10.07 -0.45 -2.61
N SER A 124 9.04 -0.68 -3.43
CA SER A 124 8.75 -2.00 -4.00
C SER A 124 9.87 -2.48 -4.93
N LEU A 125 10.34 -1.61 -5.84
CA LEU A 125 11.39 -1.93 -6.79
C LEU A 125 12.75 -2.12 -6.10
N LEU A 126 13.08 -1.28 -5.13
CA LEU A 126 14.29 -1.43 -4.33
C LEU A 126 14.26 -2.76 -3.55
N GLY A 127 13.15 -3.07 -2.89
CA GLY A 127 13.00 -4.32 -2.12
C GLY A 127 13.13 -5.55 -3.01
N ALA A 128 12.42 -5.57 -4.15
CA ALA A 128 12.52 -6.65 -5.13
C ALA A 128 13.93 -6.79 -5.72
N GLY A 129 14.61 -5.68 -5.99
CA GLY A 129 15.99 -5.66 -6.45
C GLY A 129 16.96 -6.27 -5.42
N VAL A 130 16.85 -5.87 -4.15
CA VAL A 130 17.68 -6.43 -3.07
C VAL A 130 17.44 -7.94 -2.94
N VAL A 131 16.18 -8.37 -2.88
CA VAL A 131 15.82 -9.80 -2.79
C VAL A 131 16.41 -10.62 -3.94
N THR A 132 16.39 -10.08 -5.16
CA THR A 132 16.86 -10.75 -6.37
C THR A 132 18.39 -10.79 -6.46
N PHE A 133 19.08 -9.72 -6.04
CA PHE A 133 20.50 -9.51 -6.33
C PHE A 133 21.43 -9.57 -5.11
N GLN A 134 20.92 -9.79 -3.89
CA GLN A 134 21.76 -9.86 -2.68
C GLN A 134 22.73 -11.05 -2.65
N GLY A 135 22.62 -12.00 -3.58
CA GLY A 135 23.61 -13.09 -3.76
C GLY A 135 23.59 -14.17 -2.66
N THR A 136 22.56 -14.21 -1.81
CA THR A 136 22.36 -15.26 -0.81
C THR A 136 20.88 -15.63 -0.72
N ALA A 137 20.62 -16.94 -0.65
CA ALA A 137 19.29 -17.50 -0.42
C ALA A 137 18.92 -17.64 1.05
N TYR A 138 19.92 -17.69 1.94
CA TYR A 138 19.72 -18.03 3.36
C TYR A 138 19.20 -16.85 4.19
N ASP A 139 19.47 -15.63 3.72
CA ASP A 139 19.08 -14.36 4.36
C ASP A 139 17.90 -13.69 3.63
N GLN A 140 17.07 -14.50 2.95
CA GLN A 140 15.90 -14.02 2.26
C GLN A 140 14.81 -13.64 3.27
N PRO A 141 14.20 -12.44 3.17
CA PRO A 141 13.29 -11.95 4.20
C PRO A 141 12.01 -12.75 4.34
N MET A 142 11.63 -13.55 3.34
CA MET A 142 10.30 -14.17 3.28
C MET A 142 9.22 -13.08 3.42
N LEU A 143 7.97 -13.45 3.69
CA LEU A 143 6.94 -12.45 3.99
C LEU A 143 7.23 -11.68 5.29
N THR A 144 7.66 -12.40 6.32
CA THR A 144 7.56 -11.92 7.71
C THR A 144 8.82 -11.30 8.25
N SER A 145 9.98 -11.50 7.59
CA SER A 145 11.28 -10.94 7.99
C SER A 145 11.63 -11.18 9.46
N TYR A 146 11.20 -12.31 10.04
CA TYR A 146 11.27 -12.51 11.49
C TYR A 146 12.69 -12.33 12.05
N ALA A 147 12.82 -11.47 13.06
CA ALA A 147 13.99 -11.48 13.93
C ALA A 147 14.18 -12.86 14.58
N PRO A 148 15.42 -13.37 14.78
CA PRO A 148 16.70 -12.70 14.54
C PRO A 148 17.31 -12.96 13.14
N LEU A 149 16.50 -13.32 12.12
CA LEU A 149 16.99 -13.49 10.76
C LEU A 149 17.66 -12.19 10.29
N ARG A 150 18.87 -12.33 9.73
CA ARG A 150 19.66 -11.17 9.28
C ARG A 150 19.14 -10.73 7.94
N ILE A 151 18.42 -9.61 7.92
CA ILE A 151 17.86 -9.05 6.70
C ILE A 151 18.78 -7.96 6.18
N HIS A 152 19.00 -7.94 4.87
CA HIS A 152 19.80 -6.91 4.22
C HIS A 152 19.25 -5.51 4.53
N PRO A 153 20.05 -4.57 5.07
CA PRO A 153 19.56 -3.26 5.50
C PRO A 153 18.82 -2.48 4.42
N LEU A 154 19.27 -2.54 3.16
CA LEU A 154 18.56 -1.88 2.06
C LEU A 154 17.16 -2.44 1.80
N PHE A 155 16.89 -3.72 2.07
CA PHE A 155 15.54 -4.24 2.01
C PHE A 155 14.66 -3.58 3.08
N LEU A 156 15.15 -3.49 4.31
CA LEU A 156 14.42 -2.85 5.41
C LEU A 156 14.16 -1.35 5.12
N VAL A 157 15.14 -0.65 4.52
CA VAL A 157 14.94 0.72 4.00
C VAL A 157 13.83 0.75 2.96
N ALA A 158 13.81 -0.19 2.01
CA ALA A 158 12.77 -0.29 0.99
C ALA A 158 11.37 -0.40 1.61
N VAL A 159 11.22 -1.26 2.63
CA VAL A 159 9.96 -1.45 3.35
C VAL A 159 9.53 -0.17 4.07
N VAL A 160 10.45 0.51 4.76
CA VAL A 160 10.15 1.77 5.45
C VAL A 160 9.73 2.86 4.45
N VAL A 161 10.44 2.99 3.32
CA VAL A 161 10.09 3.94 2.25
C VAL A 161 8.72 3.64 1.66
N PHE A 162 8.40 2.36 1.42
CA PHE A 162 7.09 1.93 0.97
C PHE A 162 5.99 2.34 1.97
N ALA A 163 6.19 2.04 3.25
CA ALA A 163 5.24 2.36 4.33
C ALA A 163 4.99 3.86 4.44
N VAL A 164 6.05 4.70 4.35
CA VAL A 164 5.91 6.16 4.33
C VAL A 164 5.05 6.60 3.14
N GLY A 165 5.25 6.04 1.96
CA GLY A 165 4.41 6.31 0.79
C GLY A 165 2.93 5.97 1.04
N ALA A 166 2.66 4.80 1.62
CA ALA A 166 1.30 4.38 1.96
C ALA A 166 0.65 5.32 2.99
N PHE A 167 1.37 5.77 4.03
CA PHE A 167 0.85 6.78 4.97
C PHE A 167 0.52 8.12 4.31
N VAL A 168 1.34 8.57 3.35
CA VAL A 168 1.03 9.80 2.58
C VAL A 168 -0.26 9.62 1.77
N ALA A 169 -0.46 8.45 1.15
CA ALA A 169 -1.69 8.14 0.42
C ALA A 169 -2.93 8.12 1.33
N LEU A 170 -2.83 7.51 2.52
CA LEU A 170 -3.90 7.57 3.54
C LEU A 170 -4.19 9.01 3.96
N GLY A 171 -3.16 9.83 4.16
CA GLY A 171 -3.31 11.26 4.45
C GLY A 171 -4.07 12.01 3.35
N VAL A 172 -3.78 11.73 2.08
CA VAL A 172 -4.52 12.28 0.92
C VAL A 172 -5.98 11.86 0.94
N PHE A 173 -6.26 10.58 1.23
CA PHE A 173 -7.63 10.08 1.36
C PHE A 173 -8.40 10.80 2.48
N PHE A 174 -7.87 10.81 3.70
CA PHE A 174 -8.53 11.46 4.84
C PHE A 174 -8.74 12.96 4.62
N ALA A 175 -7.74 13.65 4.04
CA ALA A 175 -7.87 15.06 3.68
C ALA A 175 -8.95 15.29 2.62
N THR A 176 -9.10 14.37 1.66
CA THR A 176 -10.12 14.44 0.61
C THR A 176 -11.52 14.28 1.19
N VAL A 177 -11.74 13.24 1.99
CA VAL A 177 -13.03 13.02 2.68
C VAL A 177 -13.36 14.21 3.58
N TRP A 178 -12.41 14.66 4.41
CA TRP A 178 -12.62 15.79 5.32
C TRP A 178 -12.98 17.08 4.58
N ARG A 179 -12.28 17.41 3.48
CA ARG A 179 -12.61 18.59 2.68
C ARG A 179 -13.96 18.46 1.98
N ALA A 180 -14.30 17.28 1.46
CA ALA A 180 -15.61 17.04 0.86
C ALA A 180 -16.74 17.29 1.86
N THR A 181 -16.57 16.86 3.12
CA THR A 181 -17.52 17.16 4.21
C THR A 181 -17.60 18.65 4.51
N ARG A 182 -16.46 19.33 4.66
CA ARG A 182 -16.39 20.76 5.01
C ARG A 182 -16.95 21.66 3.91
N GLU A 183 -16.76 21.29 2.65
CA GLU A 183 -17.27 22.00 1.47
C GLU A 183 -18.70 21.56 1.09
N LYS A 184 -19.33 20.68 1.88
CA LYS A 184 -20.70 20.18 1.65
C LYS A 184 -20.89 19.57 0.26
N ALA A 185 -19.90 18.81 -0.21
CA ALA A 185 -19.96 18.10 -1.50
C ALA A 185 -21.06 17.02 -1.54
N TYR A 186 -21.47 16.54 -0.37
CA TYR A 186 -22.57 15.60 -0.18
C TYR A 186 -23.39 16.01 1.06
N THR A 187 -24.57 15.41 1.23
CA THR A 187 -25.46 15.62 2.38
C THR A 187 -25.71 14.32 3.12
N GLY A 188 -25.98 14.39 4.42
CA GLY A 188 -26.18 13.21 5.27
C GLY A 188 -24.87 12.49 5.62
N SER A 189 -24.97 11.19 5.88
CA SER A 189 -23.82 10.33 6.17
C SER A 189 -22.99 10.03 4.91
N LEU A 190 -21.80 9.44 5.09
CA LEU A 190 -21.01 8.95 3.96
C LEU A 190 -21.81 7.92 3.15
N PRO A 191 -21.75 7.97 1.80
CA PRO A 191 -22.23 6.87 0.96
C PRO A 191 -21.55 5.56 1.34
N LEU A 192 -22.26 4.43 1.19
CA LEU A 192 -21.80 3.12 1.66
C LEU A 192 -20.37 2.77 1.19
N ALA A 193 -20.05 3.01 -0.08
CA ALA A 193 -18.73 2.74 -0.63
C ALA A 193 -17.63 3.62 0.03
N THR A 194 -17.91 4.91 0.26
CA THR A 194 -16.96 5.79 0.95
C THR A 194 -16.85 5.45 2.43
N PHE A 195 -17.94 5.01 3.07
CA PHE A 195 -17.92 4.55 4.45
C PHE A 195 -17.05 3.29 4.61
N GLY A 196 -17.22 2.29 3.74
CA GLY A 196 -16.38 1.08 3.72
C GLY A 196 -14.90 1.41 3.52
N ALA A 197 -14.60 2.26 2.53
CA ALA A 197 -13.25 2.77 2.29
C ALA A 197 -12.67 3.53 3.49
N PHE A 198 -13.50 4.28 4.23
CA PHE A 198 -13.06 4.99 5.43
C PHE A 198 -12.70 4.03 6.56
N VAL A 199 -13.51 2.99 6.79
CA VAL A 199 -13.19 1.93 7.76
C VAL A 199 -11.90 1.20 7.36
N ALA A 200 -11.78 0.81 6.09
CA ALA A 200 -10.56 0.19 5.56
C ALA A 200 -9.33 1.07 5.80
N ALA A 201 -9.39 2.37 5.49
CA ALA A 201 -8.29 3.30 5.71
C ALA A 201 -7.88 3.43 7.19
N VAL A 202 -8.82 3.33 8.13
CA VAL A 202 -8.52 3.33 9.58
C VAL A 202 -7.78 2.05 9.98
N ILE A 203 -8.25 0.89 9.52
CA ILE A 203 -7.58 -0.40 9.75
C ILE A 203 -6.19 -0.39 9.11
N ALA A 204 -6.06 0.16 7.90
CA ALA A 204 -4.81 0.30 7.18
C ALA A 204 -3.79 1.15 7.92
N PHE A 205 -4.23 2.29 8.47
CA PHE A 205 -3.36 3.15 9.26
C PHE A 205 -2.77 2.39 10.47
N GLU A 206 -3.60 1.67 11.20
CA GLU A 206 -3.17 0.89 12.38
C GLU A 206 -2.27 -0.29 12.01
N SER A 207 -2.63 -1.02 10.96
CA SER A 207 -1.84 -2.15 10.43
C SER A 207 -0.45 -1.69 9.96
N LEU A 208 -0.40 -0.62 9.16
CA LEU A 208 0.85 -0.05 8.66
C LEU A 208 1.72 0.50 9.78
N LEU A 209 1.11 0.99 10.88
CA LEU A 209 1.86 1.49 12.03
C LEU A 209 2.62 0.35 12.73
N GLY A 210 1.97 -0.79 12.94
CA GLY A 210 2.64 -1.99 13.48
C GLY A 210 3.81 -2.43 12.62
N GLY A 211 3.59 -2.52 11.30
CA GLY A 211 4.63 -2.84 10.33
C GLY A 211 5.78 -1.85 10.33
N ALA A 212 5.48 -0.55 10.27
CA ALA A 212 6.48 0.51 10.27
C ALA A 212 7.34 0.49 11.53
N VAL A 213 6.74 0.26 12.71
CA VAL A 213 7.49 0.13 13.97
C VAL A 213 8.38 -1.12 13.95
N ALA A 214 7.84 -2.28 13.55
CA ALA A 214 8.62 -3.53 13.49
C ALA A 214 9.83 -3.42 12.55
N TYR A 215 9.60 -2.97 11.31
CA TYR A 215 10.64 -2.86 10.30
C TYR A 215 11.64 -1.74 10.59
N THR A 216 11.21 -0.63 11.19
CA THR A 216 12.13 0.42 11.63
C THR A 216 13.00 -0.06 12.78
N TRP A 217 12.44 -0.78 13.75
CA TRP A 217 13.23 -1.36 14.85
C TRP A 217 14.27 -2.35 14.32
N GLN A 218 13.89 -3.23 13.41
CA GLN A 218 14.81 -4.17 12.78
C GLN A 218 15.88 -3.47 11.93
N LEU A 219 15.53 -2.37 11.23
CA LEU A 219 16.50 -1.55 10.49
C LEU A 219 17.53 -0.93 11.44
N LEU A 220 17.08 -0.32 12.53
CA LEU A 220 17.97 0.27 13.54
C LEU A 220 18.89 -0.79 14.16
N HIS A 221 18.38 -2.01 14.36
CA HIS A 221 19.19 -3.14 14.80
C HIS A 221 20.23 -3.56 13.75
N ALA A 222 19.82 -3.71 12.48
CA ALA A 222 20.71 -4.07 11.37
C ALA A 222 21.82 -3.03 11.12
N LEU A 223 21.56 -1.76 11.45
CA LEU A 223 22.56 -0.68 11.40
C LEU A 223 23.45 -0.60 12.66
N GLY A 224 23.24 -1.45 13.65
CA GLY A 224 23.98 -1.44 14.92
C GLY A 224 23.59 -0.31 15.88
N LEU A 225 22.53 0.44 15.60
CA LEU A 225 22.02 1.53 16.45
C LEU A 225 21.22 0.99 17.65
N VAL A 226 20.62 -0.19 17.50
CA VAL A 226 19.94 -0.91 18.58
C VAL A 226 20.62 -2.27 18.78
N LYS A 227 21.02 -2.57 20.02
CA LYS A 227 21.84 -3.76 20.32
C LYS A 227 21.08 -5.08 20.20
N THR A 228 19.80 -5.09 20.55
CA THR A 228 19.00 -6.30 20.65
C THR A 228 17.62 -6.08 20.09
N ILE A 229 17.09 -7.10 19.44
CA ILE A 229 15.70 -7.19 19.02
C ILE A 229 15.09 -8.42 19.70
N ASP A 230 14.03 -8.21 20.47
CA ASP A 230 13.29 -9.32 21.05
C ASP A 230 12.41 -9.94 19.96
N ALA A 231 12.64 -11.21 19.66
CA ALA A 231 11.97 -11.89 18.56
C ALA A 231 10.45 -11.98 18.75
N GLU A 232 9.98 -12.11 20.00
CA GLU A 232 8.56 -12.22 20.29
C GLU A 232 7.87 -10.86 20.17
N MET A 233 8.48 -9.80 20.70
CA MET A 233 7.96 -8.44 20.53
C MET A 233 7.93 -8.02 19.06
N TYR A 234 8.94 -8.41 18.27
CA TYR A 234 8.92 -8.19 16.82
C TYR A 234 7.70 -8.88 16.18
N ARG A 235 7.41 -10.13 16.55
CA ARG A 235 6.26 -10.88 16.04
C ARG A 235 4.93 -10.22 16.42
N VAL A 236 4.79 -9.74 17.65
CA VAL A 236 3.60 -9.00 18.09
C VAL A 236 3.38 -7.76 17.21
N LEU A 237 4.42 -6.95 17.00
CA LEU A 237 4.35 -5.76 16.15
C LEU A 237 4.09 -6.11 14.68
N PHE A 238 4.74 -7.14 14.15
CA PHE A 238 4.52 -7.63 12.79
C PHE A 238 3.08 -8.15 12.60
N TRP A 239 2.50 -8.83 13.57
CA TRP A 239 1.15 -9.38 13.43
C TRP A 239 0.04 -8.36 13.62
N LEU A 240 0.36 -7.18 14.16
CA LEU A 240 -0.50 -5.99 14.05
C LEU A 240 -0.69 -5.60 12.58
N LEU A 241 0.39 -5.61 11.78
CA LEU A 241 0.31 -5.49 10.32
C LEU A 241 -0.40 -6.69 9.68
N GLY A 242 -0.01 -7.91 10.07
CA GLY A 242 -0.42 -9.13 9.38
C GLY A 242 -1.94 -9.39 9.43
N HIS A 243 -2.57 -9.29 10.61
CA HIS A 243 -4.02 -9.53 10.71
C HIS A 243 -4.82 -8.37 10.12
N GLY A 244 -4.47 -7.14 10.49
CA GLY A 244 -5.20 -5.97 10.02
C GLY A 244 -5.12 -5.81 8.49
N SER A 245 -3.97 -6.13 7.86
CA SER A 245 -3.86 -6.09 6.39
C SER A 245 -4.81 -7.06 5.66
N GLN A 246 -5.20 -8.18 6.28
CA GLN A 246 -6.24 -9.06 5.73
C GLN A 246 -7.65 -8.50 5.94
N GLN A 247 -7.88 -7.77 7.02
CA GLN A 247 -9.18 -7.11 7.29
C GLN A 247 -9.42 -5.90 6.38
N ILE A 248 -8.35 -5.19 5.99
CA ILE A 248 -8.41 -4.17 4.94
C ILE A 248 -9.02 -4.78 3.68
N ASN A 249 -8.52 -5.95 3.25
CA ASN A 249 -9.00 -6.63 2.04
C ASN A 249 -10.50 -6.90 2.12
N LEU A 250 -10.96 -7.43 3.25
CA LEU A 250 -12.37 -7.74 3.47
C LEU A 250 -13.26 -6.49 3.49
N ALA A 251 -12.76 -5.37 4.01
CA ALA A 251 -13.53 -4.14 4.13
C ALA A 251 -13.57 -3.31 2.83
N ALA A 252 -12.52 -3.42 2.00
CA ALA A 252 -12.35 -2.62 0.79
C ALA A 252 -12.71 -3.35 -0.52
N MET A 253 -12.63 -4.68 -0.56
CA MET A 253 -12.81 -5.52 -1.76
C MET A 253 -13.96 -6.53 -1.58
#